data_AF-A0A7X8J8S2-F1
#
_entry.id   AF-A0A7X8J8S2-F1
#
_cell.length_a   1.000
_cell.length_b   1.000
_cell.length_c   1.000
_cell.angle_alpha   90.00
_cell.angle_beta   90.00
_cell.angle_gamma   90.00
#
_symmetry.space_group_name_H-M   'P 1'
#
loop_
_entity.id
_entity.type
_entity.pdbx_description
1 polymer ?
#
loop_
_entity_poly.entity_id
_entity_poly.type
_entity_poly.pdbx_seq_one_letter_code
_entity_poly.pdbx_strand_id
1 'polypeptide(L)'
;MKLGFFRILVETCRGTNIFFHLLRQPVLTAFFHFFLLSVLCSAGVALFSSLSLSKMVDSGIAKVRESCGNISLGKNGLVPEKSPDISRLIFAESRLELVYIADPFSGVPDFDQGIANTGILWSPRFIAVWGRAGEGEYVMIPALSTQKYIPKMKVLTRSEVNDYIKSGSNSETLNISTFDLNTLAQEIKIIASIILFIMMFIQLFLVFVFFIITTTATRAFLGGSPLRERISFRDYLVLALYVAFPCMIITGVVAVINVSFISLPLTALILFMIYFLYVAYRIERWVLSLNTSSQNDIGD
;
A
#
# COMPACT_ATOMS: atom_id res chain seq x y z
N MET A 1 4.65 36.60 7.75
CA MET A 1 5.44 36.04 6.62
C MET A 1 4.81 34.69 6.24
N LYS A 2 4.34 34.50 5.00
CA LYS A 2 3.88 33.18 4.54
C LYS A 2 5.12 32.35 4.19
N LEU A 3 5.36 31.29 4.95
CA LEU A 3 6.46 30.36 4.67
C LEU A 3 5.97 29.35 3.62
N GLY A 4 6.75 29.12 2.56
CA GLY A 4 6.43 28.12 1.54
C GLY A 4 6.63 26.68 2.04
N PHE A 5 5.93 25.72 1.43
CA PHE A 5 5.95 24.29 1.79
C PHE A 5 7.36 23.73 2.02
N PHE A 6 8.26 23.84 1.04
CA PHE A 6 9.61 23.26 1.12
C PHE A 6 10.45 23.87 2.23
N ARG A 7 10.30 25.17 2.49
CA ARG A 7 11.00 25.82 3.61
C ARG A 7 10.49 25.28 4.93
N ILE A 8 9.17 25.14 5.09
CA ILE A 8 8.57 24.54 6.29
C ILE A 8 9.10 23.12 6.48
N LEU A 9 9.10 22.32 5.41
CA LEU A 9 9.58 20.93 5.44
C LEU A 9 11.02 20.81 5.95
N VAL A 10 11.94 21.60 5.38
CA VAL A 10 13.35 21.58 5.77
C VAL A 10 13.51 22.05 7.22
N GLU A 11 12.83 23.12 7.60
CA GLU A 11 12.96 23.71 8.94
C GLU A 11 12.35 22.82 10.03
N THR A 12 11.21 22.15 9.78
CA THR A 12 10.61 21.21 10.75
C THR A 12 11.44 19.94 10.92
N CYS A 13 12.28 19.60 9.96
CA CYS A 13 13.26 18.50 10.07
C CYS A 13 14.57 18.95 10.73
N ARG A 14 14.93 20.24 10.68
CA ARG A 14 16.17 20.78 11.27
C ARG A 14 16.04 21.09 12.75
N GLY A 15 14.86 21.47 13.23
CA GLY A 15 14.68 21.76 14.65
C GLY A 15 13.32 22.33 15.01
N THR A 16 13.17 22.70 16.29
CA THR A 16 11.87 23.09 16.85
C THR A 16 11.56 24.59 16.77
N ASN A 17 12.54 25.42 16.40
CA ASN A 17 12.40 26.89 16.44
C ASN A 17 11.38 27.40 15.42
N ILE A 18 11.17 26.68 14.32
CA ILE A 18 10.20 27.08 13.29
C ILE A 18 8.76 27.01 13.79
N PHE A 19 8.45 26.14 14.76
CA PHE A 19 7.09 25.88 15.19
C PHE A 19 6.39 27.13 15.74
N PHE A 20 7.13 28.06 16.36
CA PHE A 20 6.59 29.36 16.80
C PHE A 20 6.00 30.18 15.65
N HIS A 21 6.61 30.07 14.46
CA HIS A 21 6.16 30.78 13.27
C HIS A 21 5.02 30.01 12.57
N LEU A 22 4.99 28.69 12.75
CA LEU A 22 3.97 27.81 12.17
C LEU A 22 2.62 27.95 12.85
N LEU A 23 2.56 28.28 14.16
CA LEU A 23 1.29 28.54 14.87
C LEU A 23 0.45 29.66 14.24
N ARG A 24 1.08 30.57 13.48
CA ARG A 24 0.39 31.66 12.77
C ARG A 24 -0.17 31.24 11.40
N GLN A 25 0.08 30.01 10.95
CA GLN A 25 -0.44 29.52 9.69
C GLN A 25 -1.93 29.16 9.83
N PRO A 26 -2.75 29.42 8.79
CA PRO A 26 -4.13 28.97 8.81
C PRO A 26 -4.20 27.45 8.72
N VAL A 27 -5.17 26.86 9.43
CA VAL A 27 -5.37 25.39 9.52
C VAL A 27 -5.45 24.75 8.14
N LEU A 28 -6.20 25.37 7.22
CA LEU A 28 -6.37 24.86 5.86
C LEU A 28 -5.03 24.74 5.10
N THR A 29 -4.14 25.72 5.27
CA THR A 29 -2.80 25.67 4.66
C THR A 29 -1.94 24.59 5.31
N ALA A 30 -1.98 24.45 6.64
CA ALA A 30 -1.27 23.38 7.33
C ALA A 30 -1.76 21.99 6.89
N PHE A 31 -3.07 21.82 6.74
CA PHE A 31 -3.67 20.59 6.22
C PHE A 31 -3.28 20.32 4.77
N PHE A 32 -3.31 21.33 3.90
CA PHE A 32 -2.86 21.19 2.52
C PHE A 32 -1.38 20.79 2.43
N HIS A 33 -0.51 21.40 3.23
CA HIS A 33 0.90 21.02 3.29
C HIS A 33 1.08 19.57 3.78
N PHE A 34 0.32 19.15 4.79
CA PHE A 34 0.32 17.77 5.29
C PHE A 34 -0.16 16.77 4.21
N PHE A 35 -1.23 17.09 3.50
CA PHE A 35 -1.74 16.29 2.39
C PHE A 35 -0.69 16.17 1.28
N LEU A 36 -0.07 17.30 0.88
CA LEU A 36 0.97 17.33 -0.13
C LEU A 36 2.17 16.46 0.27
N LEU A 37 2.61 16.54 1.53
CA LEU A 37 3.69 15.68 2.03
C LEU A 37 3.30 14.20 1.98
N SER A 38 2.05 13.86 2.33
CA SER A 38 1.55 12.48 2.24
C SER A 38 1.63 11.95 0.81
N VAL A 39 1.24 12.76 -0.18
CA VAL A 39 1.36 12.43 -1.61
C VAL A 39 2.81 12.23 -2.00
N LEU A 40 3.71 13.15 -1.63
CA LEU A 40 5.13 13.07 -1.98
C LEU A 40 5.82 11.86 -1.36
N CYS A 41 5.58 11.58 -0.07
CA CYS A 41 6.12 10.41 0.61
C CYS A 41 5.62 9.11 -0.04
N SER A 42 4.33 9.04 -0.39
CA SER A 42 3.75 7.86 -1.03
C SER A 42 4.27 7.64 -2.44
N ALA A 43 4.45 8.72 -3.20
CA ALA A 43 5.10 8.68 -4.52
C ALA A 43 6.55 8.20 -4.40
N GLY A 44 7.31 8.71 -3.42
CA GLY A 44 8.65 8.24 -3.12
C GLY A 44 8.69 6.75 -2.83
N VAL A 45 7.85 6.27 -1.90
CA VAL A 45 7.76 4.84 -1.56
C VAL A 45 7.42 3.98 -2.78
N ALA A 46 6.41 4.40 -3.57
CA ALA A 46 5.99 3.67 -4.76
C ALA A 46 7.11 3.60 -5.80
N LEU A 47 7.82 4.70 -6.04
CA LEU A 47 8.94 4.76 -6.98
C LEU A 47 10.08 3.80 -6.57
N PHE A 48 10.53 3.85 -5.32
CA PHE A 48 11.62 2.97 -4.87
C PHE A 48 11.20 1.50 -4.81
N SER A 49 9.95 1.23 -4.41
CA SER A 49 9.43 -0.14 -4.34
C SER A 49 9.12 -0.73 -5.72
N SER A 50 8.84 0.11 -6.73
CA SER A 50 8.58 -0.33 -8.11
C SER A 50 9.78 -1.08 -8.72
N LEU A 51 11.00 -0.79 -8.28
CA LEU A 51 12.20 -1.50 -8.71
C LEU A 51 12.18 -2.96 -8.24
N SER A 52 11.85 -3.19 -6.97
CA SER A 52 11.72 -4.54 -6.43
C SER A 52 10.55 -5.30 -7.06
N LEU A 53 9.42 -4.61 -7.26
CA LEU A 53 8.25 -5.17 -7.92
C LEU A 53 8.56 -5.57 -9.36
N SER A 54 9.27 -4.72 -10.10
CA SER A 54 9.65 -5.01 -11.49
C SER A 54 10.50 -6.26 -11.58
N LYS A 55 11.50 -6.42 -10.70
CA LYS A 55 12.33 -7.63 -10.62
C LYS A 55 11.50 -8.89 -10.34
N MET A 56 10.50 -8.79 -9.46
CA MET A 56 9.60 -9.90 -9.14
C MET A 56 8.76 -10.32 -10.37
N VAL A 57 8.18 -9.34 -11.07
CA VAL A 57 7.42 -9.58 -12.31
C VAL A 57 8.31 -10.18 -13.40
N ASP A 58 9.51 -9.63 -13.60
CA ASP A 58 10.46 -10.11 -14.61
C ASP A 58 10.92 -11.55 -14.31
N SER A 59 11.18 -11.87 -13.04
CA SER A 59 11.50 -13.24 -12.60
C SER A 59 10.34 -14.21 -12.88
N GLY A 60 9.10 -13.82 -12.55
CA GLY A 60 7.93 -14.65 -12.83
C GLY A 60 7.75 -14.91 -14.33
N ILE A 61 7.92 -13.89 -15.16
CA ILE A 61 7.82 -14.01 -16.62
C ILE A 61 8.95 -14.85 -17.22
N ALA A 62 10.17 -14.74 -16.69
CA ALA A 62 11.28 -15.58 -17.11
C ALA A 62 10.97 -17.07 -16.87
N LYS A 63 10.42 -17.42 -15.70
CA LYS A 63 10.00 -18.80 -15.38
C LYS A 63 8.87 -19.30 -16.29
N VAL A 64 7.91 -18.42 -16.58
CA VAL A 64 6.86 -18.73 -17.57
C VAL A 64 7.47 -19.03 -18.93
N ARG A 65 8.41 -18.21 -19.44
CA ARG A 65 9.07 -18.47 -20.73
C ARG A 65 9.91 -19.74 -20.74
N GLU A 66 10.60 -20.02 -19.64
CA GLU A 66 11.41 -21.23 -19.51
C GLU A 66 10.56 -22.48 -19.69
N SER A 67 9.44 -22.57 -18.94
CA SER A 67 8.52 -23.71 -18.94
C SER A 67 7.59 -23.77 -20.16
N CYS A 68 7.14 -22.62 -20.65
CA CYS A 68 6.08 -22.55 -21.65
C CYS A 68 6.52 -22.06 -23.04
N GLY A 69 7.73 -21.52 -23.20
CA GLY A 69 8.11 -20.81 -24.42
C GLY A 69 7.32 -19.53 -24.58
N ASN A 70 7.03 -19.11 -25.81
CA ASN A 70 6.08 -18.03 -26.03
C ASN A 70 4.66 -18.50 -25.71
N ILE A 71 3.79 -17.56 -25.38
CA ILE A 71 2.37 -17.84 -25.17
C ILE A 71 1.64 -17.27 -26.38
N SER A 72 0.95 -18.16 -27.10
CA SER A 72 0.16 -17.77 -28.27
C SER A 72 -1.31 -17.74 -27.90
N LEU A 73 -1.99 -16.69 -28.32
CA LEU A 73 -3.45 -16.61 -28.26
C LEU A 73 -4.00 -16.93 -29.65
N GLY A 74 -4.67 -18.07 -29.77
CA GLY A 74 -5.24 -18.54 -31.03
C GLY A 74 -6.69 -19.02 -30.87
N LYS A 75 -7.22 -19.70 -31.90
CA LYS A 75 -8.57 -20.29 -31.86
C LYS A 75 -8.77 -21.29 -30.70
N ASN A 76 -7.68 -21.90 -30.26
CA ASN A 76 -7.67 -22.86 -29.16
C ASN A 76 -7.56 -22.20 -27.79
N GLY A 77 -7.46 -20.86 -27.73
CA GLY A 77 -7.32 -20.08 -26.51
C GLY A 77 -5.87 -19.65 -26.25
N LEU A 78 -5.55 -19.36 -24.99
CA LEU A 78 -4.23 -18.99 -24.51
C LEU A 78 -3.40 -20.25 -24.25
N VAL A 79 -2.51 -20.61 -25.16
CA VAL A 79 -1.79 -21.90 -25.15
C VAL A 79 -0.28 -21.64 -25.13
N PRO A 80 0.50 -22.38 -24.30
CA PRO A 80 1.95 -22.30 -24.34
C PRO A 80 2.49 -22.94 -25.63
N GLU A 81 3.59 -22.41 -26.16
CA GLU A 81 4.27 -22.92 -27.35
C GLU A 81 4.95 -24.26 -27.06
N LYS A 82 5.61 -24.40 -25.90
CA LYS A 82 6.21 -25.65 -25.48
C LYS A 82 5.15 -26.56 -24.86
N SER A 83 5.08 -27.81 -25.32
CA SER A 83 4.26 -28.86 -24.72
C SER A 83 2.82 -28.41 -24.36
N PRO A 84 2.03 -27.93 -25.34
CA PRO A 84 0.68 -27.40 -25.10
C PRO A 84 -0.29 -28.41 -24.48
N ASP A 85 -0.07 -29.70 -24.74
CA ASP A 85 -0.96 -30.78 -24.33
C ASP A 85 -0.63 -31.37 -22.95
N ILE A 86 0.36 -30.82 -22.24
CA ILE A 86 0.85 -31.33 -20.96
C ILE A 86 0.51 -30.35 -19.84
N SER A 87 -0.40 -30.76 -18.94
CA SER A 87 -0.68 -30.03 -17.70
C SER A 87 0.53 -30.08 -16.76
N ARG A 88 0.87 -28.95 -16.13
CA ARG A 88 2.06 -28.82 -15.27
C ARG A 88 1.99 -27.64 -14.31
N LEU A 89 2.67 -27.79 -13.18
CA LEU A 89 3.05 -26.67 -12.32
C LEU A 89 4.19 -25.89 -12.99
N ILE A 90 3.99 -24.60 -13.25
CA ILE A 90 5.00 -23.71 -13.86
C ILE A 90 5.98 -23.23 -12.78
N PHE A 91 5.46 -22.71 -11.67
CA PHE A 91 6.24 -22.38 -10.48
C PHE A 91 5.36 -22.39 -9.23
N ALA A 92 5.97 -22.64 -8.07
CA ALA A 92 5.40 -22.44 -6.75
C ALA A 92 6.38 -21.62 -5.91
N GLU A 93 6.02 -20.37 -5.61
CA GLU A 93 6.76 -19.50 -4.71
C GLU A 93 5.91 -19.13 -3.50
N SER A 94 6.53 -18.60 -2.44
CA SER A 94 5.84 -18.25 -1.19
C SER A 94 4.64 -17.31 -1.34
N ARG A 95 4.57 -16.55 -2.45
CA ARG A 95 3.50 -15.60 -2.73
C ARG A 95 2.53 -16.06 -3.81
N LEU A 96 2.99 -16.87 -4.76
CA LEU A 96 2.21 -17.18 -5.95
C LEU A 96 2.58 -18.54 -6.51
N GLU A 97 1.56 -19.32 -6.84
CA GLU A 97 1.67 -20.54 -7.63
C GLU A 97 1.04 -20.32 -9.00
N LEU A 98 1.60 -20.92 -10.06
CA LEU A 98 1.01 -20.89 -11.40
C LEU A 98 0.97 -22.32 -11.96
N VAL A 99 -0.22 -22.79 -12.29
CA VAL A 99 -0.48 -24.12 -12.85
C VAL A 99 -1.12 -23.98 -14.23
N TYR A 100 -0.58 -24.69 -15.21
CA TYR A 100 -1.17 -24.85 -16.53
C TYR A 100 -1.92 -26.18 -16.64
N ILE A 101 -3.13 -26.13 -17.18
CA ILE A 101 -4.07 -27.25 -17.30
C ILE A 101 -4.38 -27.41 -18.79
N ALA A 102 -3.75 -28.37 -19.44
CA ALA A 102 -3.91 -28.60 -20.88
C ALA A 102 -5.31 -29.09 -21.24
N ASP A 103 -5.78 -30.11 -20.52
CA ASP A 103 -7.14 -30.63 -20.64
C ASP A 103 -7.89 -30.54 -19.29
N PRO A 104 -8.83 -29.57 -19.14
CA PRO A 104 -9.60 -29.41 -17.91
C PRO A 104 -10.54 -30.61 -17.63
N PHE A 105 -10.81 -31.47 -18.62
CA PHE A 105 -11.66 -32.65 -18.45
C PHE A 105 -10.90 -33.86 -17.89
N SER A 106 -9.59 -33.96 -18.17
CA SER A 106 -8.69 -35.00 -17.65
C SER A 106 -8.40 -34.91 -16.15
N GLY A 107 -8.73 -33.77 -15.52
CA GLY A 107 -8.48 -33.48 -14.11
C GLY A 107 -7.47 -32.35 -13.91
N VAL A 108 -7.55 -31.66 -12.78
CA VAL A 108 -6.62 -30.59 -12.43
C VAL A 108 -5.37 -31.20 -11.79
N PRO A 109 -4.16 -30.78 -12.21
CA PRO A 109 -2.92 -31.17 -11.53
C PRO A 109 -2.97 -30.83 -10.04
N ASP A 110 -2.12 -31.47 -9.25
CA ASP A 110 -1.99 -31.16 -7.83
C ASP A 110 -1.57 -29.69 -7.65
N PHE A 111 -2.54 -28.85 -7.29
CA PHE A 111 -2.39 -27.44 -7.01
C PHE A 111 -2.47 -27.20 -5.51
N ASP A 112 -1.88 -26.11 -5.04
CA ASP A 112 -1.66 -25.80 -3.63
C ASP A 112 -0.64 -26.74 -2.96
N GLN A 113 0.64 -26.53 -3.30
CA GLN A 113 1.77 -27.29 -2.77
C GLN A 113 2.09 -27.00 -1.29
N GLY A 114 1.25 -26.26 -0.56
CA GLY A 114 1.56 -25.87 0.83
C GLY A 114 2.37 -24.57 0.94
N ILE A 115 2.96 -24.11 -0.17
CA ILE A 115 3.99 -23.06 -0.19
C ILE A 115 3.36 -21.66 -0.37
N ALA A 116 2.35 -21.54 -1.22
CA ALA A 116 1.71 -20.28 -1.57
C ALA A 116 0.32 -20.16 -0.91
N ASN A 117 -0.08 -18.94 -0.54
CA ASN A 117 -1.45 -18.68 -0.07
C ASN A 117 -2.42 -18.36 -1.22
N THR A 118 -1.89 -18.10 -2.41
CA THR A 118 -2.65 -17.75 -3.61
C THR A 118 -1.96 -18.32 -4.85
N GLY A 119 -2.71 -18.53 -5.92
CA GLY A 119 -2.14 -18.95 -7.20
C GLY A 119 -3.07 -18.70 -8.38
N ILE A 120 -2.61 -19.09 -9.55
CA ILE A 120 -3.31 -18.94 -10.82
C ILE A 120 -3.45 -20.32 -11.45
N LEU A 121 -4.68 -20.69 -11.79
CA LEU A 121 -5.00 -21.84 -12.62
C LEU A 121 -5.28 -21.34 -14.03
N TRP A 122 -4.45 -21.76 -14.97
CA TRP A 122 -4.53 -21.38 -16.36
C TRP A 122 -4.88 -22.60 -17.22
N SER A 123 -6.04 -22.57 -17.86
CA SER A 123 -6.39 -23.45 -18.98
C SER A 123 -6.51 -22.62 -20.27
N PRO A 124 -6.48 -23.25 -21.45
CA PRO A 124 -6.54 -22.52 -22.71
C PRO A 124 -7.70 -21.51 -22.82
N ARG A 125 -8.86 -21.80 -22.21
CA ARG A 125 -10.06 -20.94 -22.32
C ARG A 125 -10.48 -20.29 -21.00
N PHE A 126 -9.73 -20.53 -19.93
CA PHE A 126 -10.13 -20.10 -18.59
C PHE A 126 -8.91 -19.78 -17.73
N ILE A 127 -8.92 -18.62 -17.09
CA ILE A 127 -7.92 -18.26 -16.08
C ILE A 127 -8.66 -17.92 -14.80
N ALA A 128 -8.30 -18.59 -13.71
CA ALA A 128 -8.79 -18.27 -12.38
C ALA A 128 -7.64 -18.01 -11.42
N VAL A 129 -7.84 -17.04 -10.54
CA VAL A 129 -7.00 -16.83 -9.36
C VAL A 129 -7.65 -17.57 -8.20
N TRP A 130 -6.84 -18.30 -7.44
CA TRP A 130 -7.26 -18.97 -6.22
C TRP A 130 -6.56 -18.36 -5.01
N GLY A 131 -7.22 -18.38 -3.85
CA GLY A 131 -6.64 -18.05 -2.56
C GLY A 131 -7.21 -18.93 -1.45
N ARG A 132 -6.39 -19.28 -0.46
CA ARG A 132 -6.85 -20.07 0.69
C ARG A 132 -7.86 -19.27 1.53
N ALA A 133 -9.01 -19.86 1.81
CA ALA A 133 -10.01 -19.31 2.72
C ALA A 133 -10.06 -20.05 4.07
N GLY A 134 -9.73 -21.35 4.05
CA GLY A 134 -9.74 -22.22 5.23
C GLY A 134 -9.08 -23.57 4.90
N GLU A 135 -9.13 -24.52 5.83
CA GLU A 135 -8.60 -25.87 5.58
C GLU A 135 -9.39 -26.56 4.45
N GLY A 136 -8.74 -26.77 3.31
CA GLY A 136 -9.35 -27.42 2.15
C GLY A 136 -10.33 -26.55 1.35
N GLU A 137 -10.46 -25.26 1.70
CA GLU A 137 -11.35 -24.30 1.05
C GLU A 137 -10.58 -23.19 0.33
N TYR A 138 -11.04 -22.89 -0.89
CA TYR A 138 -10.40 -21.97 -1.81
C TYR A 138 -11.40 -20.94 -2.34
N VAL A 139 -11.03 -19.67 -2.27
CA VAL A 139 -11.73 -18.60 -2.98
C VAL A 139 -11.23 -18.59 -4.41
N MET A 140 -12.13 -18.83 -5.37
CA MET A 140 -11.87 -18.79 -6.79
C MET A 140 -12.45 -17.51 -7.41
N ILE A 141 -11.62 -16.79 -8.15
CA ILE A 141 -11.98 -15.57 -8.89
C ILE A 141 -11.61 -15.78 -10.36
N PRO A 142 -12.58 -15.77 -11.31
CA PRO A 142 -12.24 -15.80 -12.72
C PRO A 142 -11.56 -14.49 -13.12
N ALA A 143 -10.33 -14.58 -13.63
CA ALA A 143 -9.61 -13.45 -14.20
C ALA A 143 -9.89 -13.30 -15.70
N LEU A 144 -10.04 -14.44 -16.39
CA LEU A 144 -10.41 -14.49 -17.79
C LEU A 144 -11.44 -15.60 -17.97
N SER A 145 -12.65 -15.24 -18.36
CA SER A 145 -13.72 -16.20 -18.59
C SER A 145 -14.47 -15.89 -19.89
N THR A 146 -14.80 -16.99 -20.58
CA THR A 146 -15.79 -17.11 -21.63
C THR A 146 -17.14 -16.43 -21.42
N GLN A 147 -17.54 -16.45 -20.14
CA GLN A 147 -18.92 -16.21 -19.76
C GLN A 147 -19.21 -14.71 -19.73
N LYS A 148 -20.25 -14.30 -20.47
CA LYS A 148 -20.80 -12.93 -20.52
C LYS A 148 -21.23 -12.35 -19.16
N TYR A 149 -21.15 -13.12 -18.07
CA TYR A 149 -21.64 -12.73 -16.75
C TYR A 149 -20.49 -12.42 -15.80
N ILE A 150 -20.75 -11.42 -14.95
CA ILE A 150 -19.86 -10.90 -13.89
C ILE A 150 -19.10 -12.05 -13.21
N PRO A 151 -17.76 -11.97 -13.09
CA PRO A 151 -16.97 -12.97 -12.40
C PRO A 151 -17.48 -13.12 -10.96
N LYS A 152 -18.23 -14.19 -10.66
CA LYS A 152 -18.69 -14.45 -9.30
C LYS A 152 -17.56 -15.15 -8.56
N MET A 153 -17.03 -14.47 -7.55
CA MET A 153 -16.20 -15.08 -6.52
C MET A 153 -16.98 -16.25 -5.90
N LYS A 154 -16.35 -17.42 -5.80
CA LYS A 154 -16.92 -18.59 -5.13
C LYS A 154 -15.92 -19.16 -4.15
N VAL A 155 -16.39 -19.53 -2.96
CA VAL A 155 -15.64 -20.39 -2.05
C VAL A 155 -15.96 -21.83 -2.45
N LEU A 156 -14.93 -22.63 -2.71
CA LEU A 156 -15.04 -24.00 -3.19
C LEU A 156 -14.12 -24.91 -2.40
N THR A 157 -14.55 -26.16 -2.20
CA THR A 157 -13.68 -27.23 -1.73
C THR A 157 -12.76 -27.73 -2.84
N ARG A 158 -11.68 -28.43 -2.48
CA ARG A 158 -10.73 -28.99 -3.44
C ARG A 158 -11.39 -29.85 -4.53
N SER A 159 -12.40 -30.65 -4.17
CA SER A 159 -13.15 -31.48 -5.11
C SER A 159 -13.96 -30.67 -6.12
N GLU A 160 -14.50 -29.53 -5.71
CA GLU A 160 -15.36 -28.67 -6.55
C GLU A 160 -14.57 -27.79 -7.52
N VAL A 161 -13.26 -27.60 -7.29
CA VAL A 161 -12.39 -26.82 -8.19
C VAL A 161 -12.31 -27.45 -9.58
N ASN A 162 -12.29 -28.79 -9.67
CA ASN A 162 -12.32 -29.50 -10.95
C ASN A 162 -13.56 -29.14 -11.77
N ASP A 163 -14.74 -29.22 -11.14
CA ASP A 163 -16.02 -28.94 -11.80
C ASP A 163 -16.13 -27.46 -12.17
N TYR A 164 -15.59 -26.57 -11.33
CA TYR A 164 -15.51 -25.15 -11.60
C TYR A 164 -14.67 -24.85 -12.86
N ILE A 165 -13.48 -25.42 -12.98
CA ILE A 165 -12.60 -25.21 -14.15
C ILE A 165 -13.23 -25.80 -15.42
N LYS A 166 -13.84 -26.98 -15.34
CA LYS A 166 -14.58 -27.59 -16.46
C LYS A 166 -15.71 -26.69 -16.93
N SER A 167 -16.52 -26.18 -15.99
CA SER A 167 -17.64 -25.28 -16.31
C SER A 167 -17.18 -23.97 -16.95
N GLY A 168 -16.02 -23.43 -16.54
CA GLY A 168 -15.44 -22.21 -17.10
C GLY A 168 -14.78 -22.41 -18.47
N SER A 169 -14.36 -23.64 -18.80
CA SER A 169 -13.65 -23.96 -20.05
C SER A 169 -14.57 -24.36 -21.22
N ASN A 170 -15.87 -24.56 -20.95
CA ASN A 170 -16.89 -25.03 -21.91
C ASN A 170 -17.35 -24.00 -22.95
N SER A 171 -16.81 -22.79 -22.95
CA SER A 171 -17.37 -21.64 -23.67
C SER A 171 -16.63 -21.31 -24.97
N GLU A 172 -17.29 -20.54 -25.85
CA GLU A 172 -16.80 -20.17 -27.18
C GLU A 172 -15.51 -19.36 -27.17
N THR A 173 -14.84 -19.33 -28.33
CA THR A 173 -13.52 -18.74 -28.60
C THR A 173 -13.28 -17.40 -27.89
N LEU A 174 -12.13 -17.31 -27.20
CA LEU A 174 -11.60 -16.05 -26.67
C LEU A 174 -11.35 -15.08 -27.82
N ASN A 175 -12.20 -14.06 -27.96
CA ASN A 175 -12.05 -13.03 -28.97
C ASN A 175 -11.21 -11.89 -28.40
N ILE A 176 -9.90 -12.12 -28.30
CA ILE A 176 -8.94 -11.11 -27.84
C ILE A 176 -7.85 -10.99 -28.92
N SER A 177 -7.57 -9.76 -29.33
CA SER A 177 -6.50 -9.43 -30.27
C SER A 177 -5.15 -9.62 -29.59
N THR A 178 -4.23 -10.34 -30.26
CA THR A 178 -2.77 -10.40 -30.02
C THR A 178 -2.31 -10.23 -28.57
N PHE A 179 -2.04 -11.36 -27.90
CA PHE A 179 -1.44 -11.39 -26.57
C PHE A 179 0.09 -11.31 -26.68
N ASP A 180 0.69 -10.30 -26.05
CA ASP A 180 2.14 -10.23 -25.84
C ASP A 180 2.45 -10.17 -24.34
N LEU A 181 3.20 -11.16 -23.88
CA LEU A 181 3.58 -11.31 -22.48
C LEU A 181 4.44 -10.12 -21.99
N ASN A 182 5.22 -9.48 -22.87
CA ASN A 182 6.00 -8.29 -22.50
C ASN A 182 5.10 -7.08 -22.25
N THR A 183 4.12 -6.86 -23.13
CA THR A 183 3.14 -5.79 -22.98
C THR A 183 2.34 -5.97 -21.69
N LEU A 184 1.86 -7.20 -21.43
CA LEU A 184 1.17 -7.53 -20.16
C LEU A 184 2.07 -7.29 -18.94
N ALA A 185 3.36 -7.63 -19.03
CA ALA A 185 4.32 -7.38 -17.95
C ALA A 185 4.37 -5.90 -17.56
N GLN A 186 4.44 -5.03 -18.57
CA GLN A 186 4.53 -3.58 -18.36
C GLN A 186 3.23 -3.05 -17.76
N GLU A 187 2.08 -3.49 -18.26
CA GLU A 187 0.78 -3.14 -17.70
C GLU A 187 0.65 -3.56 -16.23
N ILE A 188 1.05 -4.80 -15.89
CA ILE A 188 1.05 -5.29 -14.50
C ILE A 188 1.95 -4.42 -13.62
N LYS A 189 3.17 -4.09 -14.08
CA LYS A 189 4.11 -3.24 -13.32
C LYS A 189 3.52 -1.85 -13.06
N ILE A 190 2.89 -1.23 -14.07
CA ILE A 190 2.26 0.09 -13.96
C ILE A 190 1.09 0.02 -12.98
N ILE A 191 0.16 -0.92 -13.18
CA ILE A 191 -1.03 -1.08 -12.33
C ILE A 191 -0.62 -1.33 -10.88
N ALA A 192 0.30 -2.27 -10.64
CA ALA A 192 0.75 -2.59 -9.29
C ALA A 192 1.51 -1.42 -8.63
N SER A 193 2.25 -0.61 -9.40
CA SER A 193 2.89 0.62 -8.88
C SER A 193 1.85 1.69 -8.50
N ILE A 194 0.78 1.86 -9.30
CA ILE A 194 -0.32 2.77 -9.00
C ILE A 194 -1.09 2.31 -7.75
N ILE A 195 -1.41 1.02 -7.66
CA ILE A 195 -2.06 0.44 -6.48
C ILE A 195 -1.20 0.67 -5.24
N LEU A 196 0.11 0.40 -5.33
CA LEU A 196 1.04 0.63 -4.23
C LEU A 196 1.06 2.10 -3.80
N PHE A 197 1.10 3.05 -4.75
CA PHE A 197 1.00 4.47 -4.47
C PHE A 197 -0.30 4.83 -3.72
N ILE A 198 -1.45 4.35 -4.19
CA ILE A 198 -2.75 4.62 -3.58
C ILE A 198 -2.82 4.02 -2.17
N MET A 199 -2.42 2.76 -2.00
CA MET A 199 -2.44 2.10 -0.69
C MET A 199 -1.52 2.80 0.30
N MET A 200 -0.30 3.16 -0.11
CA MET A 200 0.64 3.89 0.74
C MET A 200 0.13 5.29 1.10
N PHE A 201 -0.51 5.98 0.16
CA PHE A 201 -1.14 7.27 0.43
C PHE A 201 -2.26 7.15 1.46
N ILE A 202 -3.20 6.24 1.26
CA ILE A 202 -4.29 6.00 2.19
C ILE A 202 -3.74 5.64 3.57
N GLN A 203 -2.75 4.74 3.63
CA GLN A 203 -2.15 4.31 4.89
C GLN A 203 -1.46 5.45 5.63
N LEU A 204 -0.53 6.18 4.99
CA LEU A 204 0.18 7.29 5.64
C LEU A 204 -0.78 8.41 6.03
N PHE A 205 -1.69 8.79 5.13
CA PHE A 205 -2.64 9.86 5.38
C PHE A 205 -3.56 9.53 6.55
N LEU A 206 -4.22 8.36 6.54
CA LEU A 206 -5.18 8.00 7.59
C LEU A 206 -4.50 7.77 8.94
N VAL A 207 -3.33 7.12 8.97
CA VAL A 207 -2.60 6.87 10.22
C VAL A 207 -2.21 8.19 10.89
N PHE A 208 -1.61 9.12 10.14
CA PHE A 208 -1.22 10.41 10.73
C PHE A 208 -2.42 11.32 11.03
N VAL A 209 -3.48 11.31 10.21
CA VAL A 209 -4.72 12.01 10.54
C VAL A 209 -5.30 11.49 11.86
N PHE A 210 -5.32 10.17 12.05
CA PHE A 210 -5.78 9.56 13.30
C PHE A 210 -4.93 10.01 14.49
N PHE A 211 -3.60 10.05 14.36
CA PHE A 211 -2.72 10.55 15.43
C PHE A 211 -2.94 12.03 15.72
N ILE A 212 -3.02 12.87 14.69
CA ILE A 212 -3.26 14.31 14.83
C ILE A 212 -4.60 14.57 15.53
N ILE A 213 -5.68 13.91 15.11
CA ILE A 213 -7.00 14.07 15.71
C ILE A 213 -6.98 13.58 17.15
N THR A 214 -6.45 12.37 17.40
CA THR A 214 -6.42 11.78 18.75
C THR A 214 -5.63 12.68 19.70
N THR A 215 -4.42 13.12 19.34
CA THR A 215 -3.61 13.98 20.20
C THR A 215 -4.28 15.35 20.44
N THR A 216 -4.89 15.94 19.41
CA THR A 216 -5.60 17.23 19.55
C THR A 216 -6.86 17.09 20.40
N ALA A 217 -7.62 16.00 20.23
CA ALA A 217 -8.82 15.70 21.00
C ALA A 217 -8.50 15.38 22.47
N THR A 218 -7.51 14.52 22.72
CA THR A 218 -6.99 14.24 24.06
C THR A 218 -6.65 15.54 24.78
N ARG A 219 -6.03 16.50 24.09
CA ARG A 219 -5.74 17.79 24.69
C ARG A 219 -7.00 18.63 24.95
N ALA A 220 -7.95 18.64 24.02
CA ALA A 220 -9.21 19.37 24.16
C ALA A 220 -10.06 18.88 25.33
N PHE A 221 -10.11 17.57 25.58
CA PHE A 221 -10.97 16.94 26.58
C PHE A 221 -10.28 16.68 27.93
N LEU A 222 -9.02 16.23 27.93
CA LEU A 222 -8.30 15.83 29.14
C LEU A 222 -7.34 16.92 29.66
N GLY A 223 -7.24 18.05 28.96
CA GLY A 223 -6.33 19.14 29.30
C GLY A 223 -6.78 19.97 30.50
N GLY A 224 -6.57 19.48 31.72
CA GLY A 224 -6.77 20.23 32.98
C GLY A 224 -5.60 21.12 33.40
N SER A 225 -4.60 21.36 32.53
CA SER A 225 -3.38 22.11 32.87
C SER A 225 -3.44 23.58 32.44
N PRO A 226 -2.74 24.52 33.12
CA PRO A 226 -2.70 25.96 32.81
C PRO A 226 -2.25 26.31 31.38
N LEU A 227 -1.73 25.33 30.63
CA LEU A 227 -1.48 25.41 29.18
C LEU A 227 -2.77 25.54 28.34
N ARG A 228 -3.93 25.09 28.82
CA ARG A 228 -5.21 25.13 28.07
C ARG A 228 -5.69 26.57 27.87
N GLU A 229 -5.36 27.44 28.82
CA GLU A 229 -5.63 28.88 28.72
C GLU A 229 -4.70 29.58 27.72
N ARG A 230 -3.55 28.97 27.38
CA ARG A 230 -2.46 29.66 26.66
C ARG A 230 -2.30 29.25 25.19
N ILE A 231 -2.78 28.08 24.78
CA ILE A 231 -2.70 27.61 23.38
C ILE A 231 -4.10 27.20 22.91
N SER A 232 -4.58 27.83 21.84
CA SER A 232 -5.91 27.52 21.29
C SER A 232 -5.93 26.13 20.63
N PHE A 233 -7.12 25.51 20.55
CA PHE A 233 -7.32 24.23 19.83
C PHE A 233 -6.77 24.30 18.40
N ARG A 234 -7.01 25.44 17.72
CA ARG A 234 -6.52 25.72 16.37
C ARG A 234 -5.00 25.59 16.29
N ASP A 235 -4.29 26.23 17.21
CA ASP A 235 -2.83 26.28 17.23
C ASP A 235 -2.24 24.90 17.52
N TYR A 236 -2.91 24.12 18.36
CA TYR A 236 -2.52 22.75 18.67
C TYR A 236 -2.74 21.80 17.48
N LEU A 237 -3.83 21.99 16.73
CA LEU A 237 -4.08 21.23 15.49
C LEU A 237 -3.01 21.54 14.44
N VAL A 238 -2.69 22.82 14.23
CA VAL A 238 -1.62 23.26 13.32
C VAL A 238 -0.27 22.70 13.75
N LEU A 239 0.01 22.68 15.05
CA LEU A 239 1.21 22.09 15.61
C LEU A 239 1.31 20.60 15.27
N ALA A 240 0.28 19.82 15.57
CA ALA A 240 0.25 18.38 15.32
C ALA A 240 0.43 18.06 13.82
N LEU A 241 -0.19 18.85 12.93
CA LEU A 241 -0.02 18.73 11.48
C LEU A 241 1.44 18.85 11.03
N TYR A 242 2.19 19.82 11.58
CA TYR A 242 3.59 20.03 11.21
C TYR A 242 4.57 19.11 11.95
N VAL A 243 4.22 18.62 13.15
CA VAL A 243 4.98 17.58 13.86
C VAL A 243 4.99 16.28 13.07
N ALA A 244 3.91 15.98 12.34
CA ALA A 244 3.83 14.79 11.50
C ALA A 244 4.88 14.77 10.37
N PHE A 245 5.48 15.90 9.99
CA PHE A 245 6.35 16.00 8.81
C PHE A 245 7.59 15.10 8.87
N PRO A 246 8.51 15.31 9.83
CA PRO A 246 9.69 14.44 9.93
C PRO A 246 9.31 12.99 10.23
N CYS A 247 8.26 12.77 11.03
CA CYS A 247 7.77 11.43 11.36
C CYS A 247 7.31 10.67 10.10
N MET A 248 6.59 11.34 9.20
CA MET A 248 6.10 10.77 7.95
C MET A 248 7.22 10.49 6.96
N ILE A 249 8.24 11.37 6.87
CA ILE A 249 9.43 11.12 6.05
C ILE A 249 10.16 9.86 6.55
N ILE A 250 10.45 9.79 7.85
CA ILE A 250 11.15 8.63 8.43
C ILE A 250 10.32 7.36 8.23
N THR A 251 9.01 7.41 8.46
CA THR A 251 8.10 6.28 8.23
C THR A 251 8.14 5.83 6.75
N GLY A 252 8.13 6.78 5.80
CA GLY A 252 8.28 6.48 4.38
C GLY A 252 9.62 5.79 4.05
N VAL A 253 10.72 6.24 4.65
CA VAL A 253 12.04 5.59 4.48
C VAL A 253 12.03 4.17 5.05
N VAL A 254 11.46 3.96 6.24
CA VAL A 254 11.32 2.61 6.83
C VAL A 254 10.48 1.70 5.93
N ALA A 255 9.41 2.22 5.33
CA ALA A 255 8.58 1.46 4.40
C ALA A 255 9.37 0.97 3.18
N VAL A 256 10.28 1.79 2.64
CA VAL A 256 11.15 1.41 1.51
C VAL A 256 12.16 0.33 1.89
N ILE A 257 12.75 0.42 3.09
CA ILE A 257 13.76 -0.54 3.57
C ILE A 257 13.13 -1.89 3.95
N ASN A 258 11.80 -1.93 4.12
CA ASN A 258 11.03 -3.13 4.49
C ASN A 258 11.55 -3.80 5.77
N VAL A 259 11.86 -2.98 6.79
CA VAL A 259 12.34 -3.46 8.10
C VAL A 259 11.23 -4.26 8.78
N SER A 260 11.42 -5.57 8.91
CA SER A 260 10.37 -6.50 9.37
C SER A 260 10.19 -6.59 10.89
N PHE A 261 10.96 -5.84 11.70
CA PHE A 261 10.93 -5.94 13.16
C PHE A 261 9.69 -5.30 13.81
N ILE A 262 9.15 -4.22 13.21
CA ILE A 262 8.07 -3.41 13.80
C ILE A 262 7.08 -3.05 12.70
N SER A 263 5.78 -3.16 12.98
CA SER A 263 4.75 -2.75 12.02
C SER A 263 4.85 -1.26 11.68
N LEU A 264 4.56 -0.91 10.43
CA LEU A 264 4.68 0.48 9.97
C LEU A 264 3.84 1.48 10.80
N PRO A 265 2.58 1.18 11.18
CA PRO A 265 1.79 2.08 12.02
C PRO A 265 2.39 2.27 13.42
N LEU A 266 2.99 1.23 14.00
CA LEU A 266 3.63 1.31 15.31
C LEU A 266 4.91 2.16 15.25
N THR A 267 5.70 2.02 14.19
CA THR A 267 6.86 2.89 13.93
C THR A 267 6.43 4.35 13.82
N ALA A 268 5.39 4.62 13.03
CA ALA A 268 4.82 5.95 12.88
C ALA A 268 4.34 6.54 14.22
N LEU A 269 3.67 5.73 15.05
CA LEU A 269 3.19 6.14 16.36
C LEU A 269 4.33 6.54 17.29
N ILE A 270 5.36 5.69 17.40
CA ILE A 270 6.51 5.94 18.28
C ILE A 270 7.21 7.23 17.88
N LEU A 271 7.49 7.41 16.58
CA LEU A 271 8.14 8.62 16.05
C LEU A 271 7.29 9.86 16.31
N PHE A 272 5.99 9.78 16.02
CA PHE A 272 5.06 10.88 16.23
C PHE A 272 5.00 11.27 17.70
N MET A 273 4.82 10.32 18.62
CA MET A 273 4.69 10.60 20.04
C MET A 273 5.97 11.21 20.63
N ILE A 274 7.15 10.65 20.30
CA ILE A 274 8.44 11.18 20.78
C ILE A 274 8.63 12.61 20.28
N TYR A 275 8.45 12.84 18.97
CA TYR A 275 8.68 14.15 18.39
C TYR A 275 7.65 15.18 18.85
N PHE A 276 6.39 14.75 18.97
CA PHE A 276 5.31 15.57 19.49
C PHE A 276 5.59 16.04 20.93
N LEU A 277 5.96 15.12 21.83
CA LEU A 277 6.30 15.45 23.21
C LEU A 277 7.47 16.44 23.28
N TYR A 278 8.51 16.21 22.48
CA TYR A 278 9.66 17.10 22.41
C TYR A 278 9.28 18.51 21.96
N VAL A 279 8.50 18.63 20.89
CA VAL A 279 8.04 19.94 20.37
C VAL A 279 7.10 20.62 21.37
N ALA A 280 6.15 19.90 21.95
CA ALA A 280 5.21 20.42 22.95
C ALA A 280 5.94 20.98 24.17
N TYR A 281 6.92 20.24 24.70
CA TYR A 281 7.76 20.68 25.82
C TYR A 281 8.56 21.95 25.50
N ARG A 282 9.09 22.07 24.28
CA ARG A 282 9.83 23.27 23.84
C ARG A 282 8.93 24.49 23.73
N ILE A 283 7.71 24.31 23.22
CA ILE A 283 6.72 25.40 23.11
C ILE A 283 6.26 25.84 24.49
N GLU A 284 5.98 24.90 25.39
CA GLU A 284 5.58 25.19 26.76
C GLU A 284 6.63 26.04 27.49
N ARG A 285 7.91 25.64 27.46
CA ARG A 285 8.99 26.42 28.09
C ARG A 285 9.11 27.83 27.54
N TRP A 286 8.92 28.01 26.23
CA TRP A 286 8.96 29.33 25.62
C TRP A 286 7.80 30.22 26.05
N VAL A 287 6.57 29.68 26.07
CA VAL A 287 5.39 30.41 26.56
C VAL A 287 5.54 30.82 28.03
N LEU A 288 6.19 30.00 28.85
CA LEU A 288 6.50 30.34 30.24
C LEU A 288 7.57 31.45 30.36
N SER A 289 8.58 31.46 29.47
CA SER A 289 9.65 32.46 29.49
C SER A 289 9.19 33.87 29.09
N LEU A 290 8.21 34.00 28.18
CA LEU A 290 7.69 35.30 27.76
C LEU A 290 6.95 36.05 28.88
N ASN A 291 6.34 35.31 29.80
CA ASN A 291 5.57 35.90 30.90
C ASN A 291 6.43 36.31 32.10
N THR A 292 7.61 35.69 32.27
CA THR A 292 8.57 36.12 33.30
C THR A 292 9.25 37.43 32.89
N SER A 293 9.47 37.66 31.59
CA SER A 293 9.91 38.97 31.09
C SER A 293 8.84 40.06 31.23
N SER A 294 7.57 39.77 30.96
CA SER A 294 6.51 40.80 31.02
C SER A 294 6.13 41.22 32.45
N GLN A 295 6.43 40.40 33.47
CA GLN A 295 6.21 40.77 34.88
C GLN A 295 7.35 41.62 35.45
N ASN A 296 8.55 41.54 34.89
CA ASN A 296 9.69 42.36 35.33
C ASN A 296 9.68 43.77 34.73
N ASP A 297 8.97 44.01 33.62
CA ASP A 297 8.89 45.33 32.96
C ASP A 297 7.74 46.24 33.50
N ILE A 298 6.98 45.80 34.52
CA ILE A 298 5.91 46.60 35.18
C ILE A 298 6.35 47.07 36.58
N GLY A 299 7.59 46.82 36.96
CA GLY A 299 8.15 47.19 38.26
C GLY A 299 9.40 48.05 38.13
N ASP A 300 9.29 49.22 37.49
CA ASP A 300 10.17 50.39 37.66
C ASP A 300 9.34 51.68 37.52
#